data_AF-A0A6V8NPU4-F1
#
_entry.id   AF-A0A6V8NPU4-F1
#
_cell.length_a   1.000
_cell.length_b   1.000
_cell.length_c   1.000
_cell.angle_alpha   90.00
_cell.angle_beta   90.00
_cell.angle_gamma   90.00
#
_symmetry.space_group_name_H-M   'P 1'
#
loop_
_entity.id
_entity.type
_entity.pdbx_description
1 polymer ?
#
loop_
_entity_poly.entity_id
_entity_poly.type
_entity_poly.pdbx_seq_one_letter_code
_entity_poly.pdbx_strand_id
1 'polypeptide(L)'
;MSLAKKAVQGGLYLTINYFVLFILGFVSNIILARLLSPEHYGIFALGLFFFDVVQRIRLFGFKSALIHKKEPSPEEISTHFLLHLIFSAVVILLCLLVSPLISIRYDRAIVEVFLVLALICLFDNEGLGATPPALLEKELRYREFSLINFF
;
A
#
# COMPACT_ATOMS: atom_id res chain seq x y z
N MET A 1 -25.20 -16.93 12.51
CA MET A 1 -24.68 -15.85 13.39
C MET A 1 -25.41 -14.57 13.06
N SER A 2 -25.89 -13.81 14.06
CA SER A 2 -26.52 -12.51 13.77
C SER A 2 -25.52 -11.55 13.13
N LEU A 3 -26.00 -10.63 12.29
CA LEU A 3 -25.16 -9.60 11.65
C LEU A 3 -24.31 -8.84 12.67
N ALA A 4 -24.86 -8.53 13.84
CA ALA A 4 -24.16 -7.85 14.92
C ALA A 4 -22.90 -8.60 15.38
N LYS A 5 -22.99 -9.94 15.53
CA LYS A 5 -21.83 -10.75 15.95
C LYS A 5 -20.73 -10.78 14.87
N LYS A 6 -21.11 -10.85 13.59
CA LYS A 6 -20.13 -10.79 12.47
C LYS A 6 -19.46 -9.43 12.37
N ALA A 7 -20.21 -8.33 12.55
CA ALA A 7 -19.66 -6.98 12.53
C ALA A 7 -18.66 -6.74 13.67
N VAL A 8 -18.98 -7.15 14.90
CA VAL A 8 -18.08 -7.02 16.06
C VAL A 8 -16.81 -7.86 15.88
N GLN A 9 -16.95 -9.12 15.43
CA GLN A 9 -15.79 -9.96 15.16
C GLN A 9 -14.91 -9.40 14.03
N GLY A 10 -15.52 -8.92 12.94
CA GLY A 10 -14.80 -8.27 11.85
C GLY A 10 -14.03 -7.03 12.30
N GLY A 11 -14.67 -6.15 13.08
CA GLY A 11 -14.03 -4.98 13.66
C GLY A 11 -12.86 -5.33 14.59
N LEU A 12 -12.99 -6.38 15.40
CA LEU A 12 -11.89 -6.87 16.24
C LEU A 12 -10.72 -7.38 15.39
N TYR A 13 -10.99 -8.15 14.33
CA TYR A 13 -9.95 -8.62 13.40
C TYR A 13 -9.22 -7.47 12.72
N LEU A 14 -9.94 -6.47 12.21
CA LEU A 14 -9.34 -5.29 11.58
C LEU A 14 -8.46 -4.52 12.57
N THR A 15 -8.95 -4.32 13.80
CA THR A 15 -8.20 -3.60 14.84
C THR A 15 -6.91 -4.32 15.19
N ILE A 16 -6.99 -5.65 15.42
CA ILE A 16 -5.81 -6.47 15.68
C ILE A 16 -4.86 -6.43 14.49
N ASN A 17 -5.36 -6.56 13.26
CA ASN A 17 -4.55 -6.51 12.04
C ASN A 17 -3.75 -5.20 11.94
N TYR A 18 -4.42 -4.04 12.06
CA TYR A 18 -3.75 -2.75 12.01
C TYR A 18 -2.75 -2.56 13.15
N PHE A 19 -3.08 -3.02 14.35
CA PHE A 19 -2.18 -2.91 15.50
C PHE A 19 -0.93 -3.79 15.34
N VAL A 20 -1.08 -5.01 14.82
CA VAL A 20 0.06 -5.90 14.52
C VAL A 20 0.92 -5.29 13.42
N LEU A 21 0.33 -4.81 12.32
CA LEU A 21 1.09 -4.16 11.24
C LEU A 21 1.84 -2.91 11.73
N PHE A 22 1.22 -2.12 12.61
CA PHE A 22 1.88 -0.97 13.24
C PHE A 22 3.09 -1.40 14.08
N ILE A 23 2.93 -2.41 14.95
CA ILE A 23 4.03 -2.93 15.76
C ILE A 23 5.14 -3.50 14.88
N LEU A 24 4.81 -4.29 13.86
CA LEU A 24 5.79 -4.87 12.93
C LEU A 24 6.54 -3.79 12.16
N GLY A 25 5.84 -2.76 11.66
CA GLY A 25 6.45 -1.63 10.97
C GLY A 25 7.36 -0.81 11.89
N PHE A 26 6.92 -0.58 13.13
CA PHE A 26 7.71 0.13 14.14
C PHE A 26 8.98 -0.65 14.53
N VAL A 27 8.85 -1.94 14.82
CA VAL A 27 9.98 -2.80 15.16
C VAL A 27 10.94 -2.94 13.97
N SER A 28 10.43 -3.11 12.75
CA SER A 28 11.24 -3.14 11.53
C SER A 28 12.04 -1.85 11.36
N ASN A 29 11.42 -0.69 11.60
CA ASN A 29 12.12 0.60 11.55
C ASN A 29 13.23 0.70 12.59
N ILE A 30 13.01 0.26 13.83
CA ILE A 30 14.05 0.23 14.87
C ILE A 30 15.19 -0.70 14.48
N ILE A 31 14.87 -1.89 13.95
CA ILE A 31 15.88 -2.85 13.49
C ILE A 31 16.71 -2.23 12.37
N LEU A 32 16.07 -1.64 11.36
CA LEU A 32 16.77 -0.95 10.26
C LEU A 32 17.65 0.19 10.79
N ALA A 33 17.15 1.01 11.71
CA ALA A 33 17.93 2.11 12.29
C ALA A 33 19.16 1.63 13.11
N ARG A 34 19.15 0.39 13.62
CA ARG A 34 20.29 -0.20 14.34
C ARG A 34 21.24 -1.00 13.46
N LEU A 35 20.71 -1.65 12.41
CA LEU A 35 21.47 -2.51 11.51
C LEU A 35 22.21 -1.69 10.46
N LEU A 36 21.59 -0.61 9.97
CA LEU A 36 22.21 0.31 9.02
C LEU A 36 23.02 1.37 9.77
N SER A 37 24.10 1.84 9.14
CA SER A 37 24.78 3.06 9.59
C SER A 37 23.79 4.23 9.54
N PRO A 38 23.96 5.27 10.38
CA PRO A 38 23.10 6.47 10.36
C PRO A 38 22.99 7.09 8.96
N GLU A 39 24.07 7.03 8.19
CA GLU A 39 24.14 7.50 6.81
C GLU A 39 23.20 6.71 5.88
N HIS A 40 23.29 5.37 5.88
CA HIS A 40 22.44 4.55 5.01
C HIS A 40 20.97 4.59 5.41
N TYR A 41 20.67 4.66 6.72
CA TYR A 41 19.29 4.84 7.18
C TYR A 41 18.72 6.19 6.75
N GLY A 42 19.52 7.27 6.79
CA GLY A 42 19.13 8.58 6.30
C GLY A 42 18.79 8.59 4.82
N ILE A 43 19.58 7.89 4.00
CA ILE A 43 19.32 7.70 2.56
C ILE A 43 17.97 7.01 2.35
N PHE A 44 17.73 5.89 3.05
CA PHE A 44 16.48 5.15 2.97
C PHE A 44 15.28 6.00 3.40
N ALA A 45 15.39 6.68 4.55
CA ALA A 45 14.31 7.49 5.11
C ALA A 45 13.92 8.67 4.20
N LEU A 46 14.89 9.34 3.58
CA LEU A 46 14.62 10.41 2.61
C LEU A 46 13.99 9.87 1.32
N GLY A 47 14.49 8.75 0.79
CA GLY A 47 13.90 8.10 -0.38
C GLY A 47 12.44 7.68 -0.13
N LEU A 48 12.17 7.08 1.04
CA LEU A 48 10.83 6.73 1.50
C LEU A 48 9.94 7.96 1.66
N PHE A 49 10.44 9.04 2.26
CA PHE A 49 9.69 10.29 2.41
C PHE A 49 9.22 10.85 1.06
N PHE A 50 10.10 10.94 0.06
CA PHE A 50 9.72 11.43 -1.25
C PHE A 50 8.71 10.50 -1.93
N PHE A 51 8.90 9.18 -1.80
CA PHE A 51 7.98 8.20 -2.33
C PHE A 51 6.59 8.33 -1.70
N ASP A 52 6.50 8.45 -0.37
CA ASP A 52 5.25 8.60 0.36
C ASP A 52 4.45 9.83 -0.09
N VAL A 53 5.13 10.92 -0.46
CA VAL A 53 4.46 12.11 -1.00
C VAL A 53 3.80 11.82 -2.34
N VAL A 54 4.50 11.13 -3.26
CA VAL A 54 3.97 10.81 -4.60
C VAL A 54 2.90 9.73 -4.53
N GLN A 55 3.09 8.71 -3.69
CA GLN A 55 2.18 7.57 -3.60
C GLN A 55 0.77 7.95 -3.11
N ARG A 56 0.63 9.08 -2.40
CA ARG A 56 -0.67 9.62 -1.96
C ARG A 56 -1.68 9.78 -3.11
N ILE A 57 -1.19 9.91 -4.34
CA ILE A 57 -2.04 9.95 -5.54
C ILE A 57 -2.86 8.67 -5.69
N ARG A 58 -2.43 7.51 -5.18
CA ARG A 58 -3.19 6.24 -5.29
C ARG A 58 -4.43 6.16 -4.39
N LEU A 59 -4.65 7.13 -3.51
CA LEU A 59 -5.78 7.17 -2.55
C LEU A 59 -7.15 7.46 -3.20
N PHE A 60 -7.34 7.10 -4.46
CA PHE A 60 -8.64 7.20 -5.10
C PHE A 60 -9.56 6.12 -4.51
N GLY A 61 -10.74 6.52 -4.03
CA GLY A 61 -11.71 5.67 -3.34
C GLY A 61 -12.32 4.52 -4.17
N PHE A 62 -11.64 4.00 -5.19
CA PHE A 62 -12.07 2.87 -6.03
C PHE A 62 -12.35 1.61 -5.22
N LYS A 63 -11.49 1.32 -4.23
CA LYS A 63 -11.71 0.23 -3.28
C LYS A 63 -13.07 0.36 -2.59
N SER A 64 -13.40 1.56 -2.11
CA SER A 64 -14.70 1.84 -1.46
C SER A 64 -15.86 1.69 -2.44
N ALA A 65 -15.71 2.15 -3.69
CA ALA A 65 -16.73 2.00 -4.72
C ALA A 65 -17.06 0.53 -5.01
N LEU A 66 -16.04 -0.34 -5.08
CA LEU A 66 -16.24 -1.78 -5.28
C LEU A 66 -16.92 -2.45 -4.07
N ILE A 67 -16.51 -2.09 -2.85
CA ILE A 67 -17.08 -2.64 -1.61
C ILE A 67 -18.58 -2.32 -1.49
N HIS A 68 -18.99 -1.08 -1.80
CA HIS A 68 -20.38 -0.64 -1.65
C HIS A 68 -21.31 -1.07 -2.79
N LYS A 69 -20.77 -1.49 -3.94
CA LYS A 69 -21.56 -2.03 -5.05
C LYS A 69 -22.19 -3.36 -4.63
N LYS A 70 -23.51 -3.54 -4.72
CA LYS A 70 -24.18 -4.79 -4.26
C LYS A 70 -23.69 -6.04 -4.97
N GLU A 71 -23.75 -6.05 -6.29
CA GLU A 71 -23.36 -7.18 -7.15
C GLU A 71 -22.48 -6.62 -8.29
N PRO A 72 -21.16 -6.60 -8.11
CA PRO A 72 -20.25 -6.12 -9.14
C PRO A 72 -20.18 -7.13 -10.29
N SER A 73 -20.31 -6.65 -11.52
CA SER A 73 -20.12 -7.52 -12.70
C SER A 73 -18.64 -7.90 -12.86
N PRO A 74 -18.31 -8.98 -13.61
CA PRO A 74 -16.93 -9.31 -13.94
C PRO A 74 -16.16 -8.14 -14.57
N GLU A 75 -16.82 -7.35 -15.42
CA GLU A 75 -16.25 -6.17 -16.06
C GLU A 75 -15.93 -5.06 -15.05
N GLU A 76 -16.78 -4.86 -14.04
CA GLU A 76 -16.54 -3.88 -12.97
C GLU A 76 -15.36 -4.30 -12.08
N ILE A 77 -15.19 -5.60 -11.80
CA ILE A 77 -14.04 -6.15 -11.08
C ILE A 77 -12.75 -5.97 -11.90
N SER A 78 -12.79 -6.28 -13.19
CA SER A 78 -11.65 -6.05 -14.10
C SER A 78 -11.32 -4.56 -14.23
N THR A 79 -12.33 -3.69 -14.22
CA THR A 79 -12.14 -2.23 -14.24
C THR A 79 -11.45 -1.74 -12.97
N HIS A 80 -11.85 -2.24 -11.79
CA HIS A 80 -11.18 -1.93 -10.53
C HIS A 80 -9.69 -2.32 -10.58
N PHE A 81 -9.38 -3.53 -11.05
CA PHE A 81 -8.00 -3.98 -11.24
C PHE A 81 -7.23 -3.06 -12.21
N LEU A 82 -7.82 -2.76 -13.38
CA LEU A 82 -7.18 -1.92 -14.39
C LEU A 82 -6.91 -0.51 -13.87
N LEU A 83 -7.84 0.08 -13.11
CA LEU A 83 -7.65 1.40 -12.50
C LEU A 83 -6.45 1.38 -11.54
N HIS A 84 -6.37 0.41 -10.63
CA HIS A 84 -5.22 0.31 -9.72
C HIS A 84 -3.89 0.10 -10.47
N LEU A 85 -3.88 -0.67 -11.56
CA LEU A 85 -2.72 -0.83 -12.41
C LEU A 85 -2.31 0.48 -13.08
N ILE A 86 -3.27 1.23 -13.65
CA ILE A 86 -3.03 2.54 -14.26
C ILE A 86 -2.48 3.52 -13.23
N PHE A 87 -3.07 3.61 -12.05
CA PHE A 87 -2.61 4.54 -11.01
C PHE A 87 -1.22 4.18 -10.46
N SER A 88 -0.90 2.90 -10.38
CA SER A 88 0.46 2.46 -10.03
C SER A 88 1.47 2.85 -11.11
N ALA A 89 1.12 2.68 -12.39
CA ALA A 89 1.94 3.15 -13.51
C ALA A 89 2.10 4.68 -13.52
N VAL A 90 1.05 5.43 -13.19
CA VAL A 90 1.09 6.89 -13.05
C VAL A 90 2.04 7.30 -11.92
N VAL A 91 1.99 6.63 -10.77
CA VAL A 91 2.95 6.90 -9.67
C VAL A 91 4.37 6.63 -10.11
N ILE A 92 4.65 5.50 -10.78
CA ILE A 92 5.99 5.20 -11.31
C ILE A 92 6.46 6.30 -12.28
N LEU A 93 5.59 6.71 -13.21
CA LEU A 93 5.90 7.78 -14.17
C LEU A 93 6.20 9.09 -13.45
N LEU A 94 5.39 9.48 -12.45
CA LEU A 94 5.63 10.69 -11.67
C LEU A 94 6.92 10.61 -10.89
N CYS A 95 7.26 9.46 -10.31
CA CYS A 95 8.55 9.26 -9.66
C CYS A 95 9.71 9.45 -10.66
N LEU A 96 9.62 8.89 -11.86
CA LEU A 96 10.63 9.11 -12.91
C LEU A 96 10.75 10.57 -13.35
N LEU A 97 9.65 11.32 -13.37
CA LEU A 97 9.67 12.76 -13.70
C LEU A 97 10.19 13.63 -12.56
N VAL A 98 9.97 13.23 -11.30
CA VAL A 98 10.42 13.95 -10.10
C VAL A 98 11.87 13.59 -9.73
N SER A 99 12.38 12.43 -10.14
CA SER A 99 13.74 11.99 -9.81
C SER A 99 14.84 12.99 -10.19
N PRO A 100 14.80 13.71 -11.34
CA PRO A 100 15.81 14.72 -11.66
C PRO A 100 15.76 15.92 -10.71
N LEU A 101 14.58 16.26 -10.18
CA LEU A 101 14.45 17.36 -9.22
C LEU A 101 15.12 17.01 -7.89
N ILE A 102 14.94 15.76 -7.44
CA ILE A 102 15.59 15.23 -6.23
C ILE A 102 17.12 15.19 -6.44
N SER A 103 17.59 14.73 -7.61
CA SER A 103 19.03 14.61 -7.88
C SER A 103 19.79 15.93 -7.93
N ILE A 104 19.11 17.09 -8.02
CA ILE A 104 19.78 18.41 -7.97
C ILE A 104 20.33 18.71 -6.58
N ARG A 105 19.67 18.23 -5.52
CA ARG A 105 20.00 18.58 -4.12
C ARG A 105 20.43 17.40 -3.26
N TYR A 106 20.15 16.17 -3.70
CA TYR A 106 20.34 14.96 -2.90
C TYR A 106 21.21 13.95 -3.64
N ASP A 107 21.86 13.08 -2.87
CA ASP A 107 22.73 12.03 -3.39
C ASP A 107 21.96 11.04 -4.28
N ARG A 108 22.69 10.48 -5.25
CA ARG A 108 22.18 9.47 -6.17
C ARG A 108 21.52 8.29 -5.46
N ALA A 109 22.06 7.87 -4.32
CA ALA A 109 21.51 6.75 -3.55
C ALA A 109 20.06 7.01 -3.05
N ILE A 110 19.70 8.25 -2.75
CA ILE A 110 18.34 8.63 -2.34
C ILE A 110 17.37 8.46 -3.52
N VAL A 111 17.80 8.87 -4.72
CA VAL A 111 17.04 8.71 -5.95
C VAL A 111 16.84 7.24 -6.30
N GLU A 112 17.86 6.41 -6.10
CA GLU A 112 17.79 4.97 -6.33
C GLU A 112 16.77 4.30 -5.40
N VAL A 113 16.80 4.61 -4.08
CA VAL A 113 15.79 4.11 -3.14
C VAL A 113 14.39 4.56 -3.56
N PHE A 114 14.21 5.85 -3.88
CA PHE A 114 12.94 6.41 -4.31
C PHE A 114 12.35 5.69 -5.54
N LEU A 115 13.18 5.41 -6.56
CA LEU A 115 12.74 4.71 -7.77
C LEU A 115 12.49 3.22 -7.53
N VAL A 116 13.27 2.57 -6.66
CA VAL A 116 13.03 1.17 -6.28
C VAL A 116 11.69 1.03 -5.55
N LEU A 117 11.39 1.92 -4.62
CA LEU A 117 10.10 1.95 -3.93
C LEU A 117 8.93 2.18 -4.90
N ALA A 118 9.12 3.06 -5.89
CA ALA A 118 8.14 3.27 -6.95
C ALA A 118 7.85 1.99 -7.74
N LEU A 119 8.86 1.17 -8.04
CA LEU A 119 8.66 -0.11 -8.72
C LEU A 119 7.98 -1.16 -7.82
N ILE A 120 8.35 -1.21 -6.54
CA ILE A 120 7.74 -2.13 -5.57
C ILE A 120 6.24 -1.86 -5.43
N CYS A 121 5.81 -0.60 -5.55
CA CYS A 121 4.40 -0.22 -5.43
C CYS A 121 3.49 -0.89 -6.48
N LEU A 122 4.03 -1.36 -7.61
CA LEU A 122 3.25 -2.09 -8.60
C LEU A 122 2.73 -3.44 -8.07
N PHE A 123 3.50 -4.07 -7.19
CA PHE A 123 3.25 -5.43 -6.72
C PHE A 123 2.59 -5.48 -5.34
N ASP A 124 2.36 -4.33 -4.71
CA ASP A 124 1.74 -4.26 -3.39
C ASP A 124 0.21 -4.46 -3.44
N ASN A 125 -0.41 -4.44 -2.24
CA ASN A 125 -1.85 -4.58 -2.03
C ASN A 125 -2.68 -3.36 -2.50
N GLU A 126 -2.06 -2.33 -3.05
CA GLU A 126 -2.73 -1.20 -3.70
C GLU A 126 -2.48 -1.17 -5.22
N GLY A 127 -1.70 -2.12 -5.75
CA GLY A 127 -1.31 -2.23 -7.16
C GLY A 127 -1.98 -3.43 -7.80
N LEU A 128 -1.19 -4.37 -8.31
CA LEU A 128 -1.68 -5.63 -8.86
C LEU A 128 -2.48 -6.44 -7.83
N GLY A 129 -2.13 -6.32 -6.54
CA GLY A 129 -2.79 -6.99 -5.43
C GLY A 129 -4.07 -6.32 -4.93
N ALA A 130 -4.54 -5.22 -5.52
CA ALA A 130 -5.62 -4.41 -4.93
C ALA A 130 -7.02 -5.05 -4.91
N THR A 131 -7.34 -5.85 -5.92
CA THR A 131 -8.70 -6.36 -6.12
C THR A 131 -9.09 -7.48 -5.15
N PRO A 132 -8.26 -8.52 -4.90
CA PRO A 132 -8.62 -9.60 -3.99
C PRO A 132 -8.96 -9.14 -2.55
N PRO A 133 -8.17 -8.26 -1.90
CA PRO A 133 -8.51 -7.72 -0.58
C PRO A 133 -9.83 -6.96 -0.58
N ALA A 134 -10.13 -6.20 -1.64
CA ALA A 134 -11.39 -5.46 -1.77
C ALA A 134 -12.62 -6.39 -1.86
N LEU A 135 -12.50 -7.51 -2.57
CA LEU A 135 -13.56 -8.52 -2.66
C LEU A 135 -13.77 -9.26 -1.33
N LEU A 136 -12.70 -9.63 -0.62
CA LEU A 136 -12.79 -10.26 0.69
C LEU A 136 -13.43 -9.34 1.73
N GLU A 137 -13.07 -8.05 1.71
CA GLU A 137 -13.66 -7.05 2.58
C GLU A 137 -15.16 -6.88 2.31
N LYS A 138 -15.55 -6.86 1.03
CA LYS A 138 -16.95 -6.86 0.60
C LYS A 138 -17.74 -8.08 1.09
N GLU A 139 -17.13 -9.26 1.08
CA GLU A 139 -17.74 -10.52 1.56
C GLU A 139 -17.73 -10.63 3.11
N LEU A 140 -17.22 -9.62 3.82
CA LEU A 140 -16.99 -9.62 5.28
C LEU A 140 -16.10 -10.78 5.74
N ARG A 141 -15.21 -11.25 4.86
CA ARG A 141 -14.24 -12.33 5.11
C ARG A 141 -12.93 -11.79 5.67
N TYR A 142 -13.06 -11.13 6.82
CA TYR A 142 -11.95 -10.40 7.46
C TYR A 142 -10.82 -11.29 7.95
N ARG A 143 -11.08 -12.59 8.18
CA ARG A 143 -10.05 -13.54 8.57
C ARG A 143 -9.08 -13.79 7.41
N GLU A 144 -9.62 -14.04 6.22
CA GLU A 144 -8.84 -14.23 5.00
C GLU A 144 -8.18 -12.92 4.55
N PHE A 145 -8.90 -11.80 4.65
CA PHE A 145 -8.34 -10.47 4.40
C PHE A 145 -7.10 -10.20 5.27
N SER A 146 -7.17 -10.51 6.57
CA SER A 146 -6.05 -10.29 7.49
C SER A 146 -4.81 -11.10 7.08
N LEU A 147 -4.98 -12.34 6.59
CA LEU A 147 -3.87 -13.17 6.14
C LEU A 147 -3.19 -12.60 4.88
N ILE A 148 -3.96 -12.08 3.93
CA ILE A 148 -3.39 -11.47 2.72
C ILE A 148 -2.68 -10.16 3.05
N ASN A 149 -3.25 -9.35 3.94
CA ASN A 149 -2.66 -8.05 4.29
C ASN A 149 -1.32 -8.14 5.06
N PHE A 150 -0.93 -9.33 5.51
CA PHE A 150 0.38 -9.57 6.13
C PHE A 150 1.51 -9.76 5.12
N PHE A 151 1.20 -10.06 3.85
CA PHE A 151 2.15 -10.27 2.76
C PHE A 151 2.06 -9.12 1.75
#